data_AF-A0A6G0VHK7-F1
#
_entry.id   AF-A0A6G0VHK7-F1
#
_cell.length_a   1.000
_cell.length_b   1.000
_cell.length_c   1.000
_cell.angle_alpha   90.00
_cell.angle_beta   90.00
_cell.angle_gamma   90.00
#
_symmetry.space_group_name_H-M   'P 1'
#
loop_
_entity.id
_entity.type
_entity.pdbx_description
1 polymer ?
#
loop_
_entity_poly.entity_id
_entity_poly.type
_entity_poly.pdbx_seq_one_letter_code
_entity_poly.pdbx_strand_id
1 'polypeptide(L)' 'KVGVGTKFKFKKISPLFPPNTWNIHKTTINGDHRINNICESWNNRFTHLVGHIHPTIWILIRKMRLEVVADRAKLAIDS' A
#
# COMPACT_ATOMS: atom_id res chain seq x y z
N LYS A 1 -30.95 16.20 -7.74
CA LYS A 1 -31.03 14.95 -6.94
C LYS A 1 -29.75 14.83 -6.13
N VAL A 2 -29.80 15.21 -4.86
CA VAL A 2 -28.63 15.13 -3.95
C VAL A 2 -28.53 13.68 -3.48
N GLY A 3 -27.39 13.03 -3.73
CA GLY A 3 -27.15 11.64 -3.36
C GLY A 3 -27.19 11.47 -1.85
N VAL A 4 -28.11 10.63 -1.37
CA VAL A 4 -28.18 10.23 0.04
C VAL A 4 -26.94 9.39 0.34
N GLY A 5 -25.96 10.00 1.01
CA GLY A 5 -24.78 9.29 1.51
C GLY A 5 -25.21 8.16 2.44
N THR A 6 -24.96 6.92 2.04
CA THR A 6 -25.26 5.75 2.86
C THR A 6 -24.43 5.83 4.14
N LYS A 7 -25.09 6.01 5.29
CA LYS A 7 -24.45 5.95 6.60
C LYS A 7 -24.03 4.50 6.86
N PHE A 8 -22.78 4.15 6.56
CA PHE A 8 -22.21 2.86 6.94
C PHE A 8 -22.22 2.74 8.47
N LYS A 9 -23.12 1.92 9.00
CA LYS A 9 -23.07 1.52 10.41
C LYS A 9 -22.02 0.41 10.54
N PHE A 10 -20.80 0.77 10.94
CA PHE A 10 -19.81 -0.22 11.34
C PHE A 10 -20.39 -1.02 12.53
N LYS A 11 -20.64 -2.32 12.32
CA LYS A 11 -20.94 -3.23 13.42
C LYS A 11 -19.76 -3.16 14.40
N LYS A 12 -20.01 -3.16 15.72
CA LYS A 12 -18.98 -3.27 16.76
C LYS A 12 -18.34 -4.67 16.71
N ILE A 13 -17.55 -4.92 15.67
CA ILE A 13 -16.76 -6.14 15.52
C ILE A 13 -15.36 -5.76 15.98
N SER A 14 -14.84 -6.51 16.95
CA SER A 14 -13.44 -6.35 17.37
C SER A 14 -12.53 -6.60 16.17
N PRO A 15 -11.49 -5.77 15.97
CA PRO A 15 -10.60 -5.94 14.83
C PRO A 15 -9.86 -7.28 14.92
N LEU A 16 -9.59 -7.88 13.76
CA LEU A 16 -8.84 -9.15 13.67
C LEU A 16 -7.45 -9.04 14.30
N PHE A 17 -6.84 -7.85 14.21
CA PHE A 17 -5.53 -7.55 14.79
C PHE A 17 -5.64 -6.43 15.84
N PRO A 18 -4.97 -6.55 16.98
CA PRO A 18 -4.98 -5.52 18.02
C PRO A 18 -4.54 -4.15 17.47
N PRO A 19 -5.18 -3.04 17.88
CA PRO A 19 -4.86 -1.71 17.36
C PRO A 19 -3.40 -1.29 17.52
N ASN A 20 -2.71 -1.77 18.56
CA ASN A 20 -1.29 -1.48 18.80
C ASN A 20 -0.35 -2.09 17.75
N THR A 21 -0.80 -3.09 16.97
CA THR A 21 -0.01 -3.68 15.87
C THR A 21 -0.23 -2.97 14.54
N TRP A 22 -1.14 -2.00 14.47
CA TRP A 22 -1.42 -1.29 13.23
C TRP A 22 -0.29 -0.31 12.93
N ASN A 23 0.16 -0.24 11.68
CA ASN A 23 1.20 0.72 11.27
C ASN A 23 0.78 2.19 11.54
N ILE A 24 -0.51 2.49 11.51
CA ILE A 24 -1.10 3.81 11.78
C ILE A 24 -1.44 4.06 13.26
N HIS A 25 -1.14 3.12 14.18
CA HIS A 25 -1.63 3.19 15.56
C HIS A 25 -1.27 4.51 16.25
N LYS A 26 0.02 4.84 16.27
CA LYS A 26 0.54 6.05 16.92
C LYS A 26 -0.03 7.32 16.28
N THR A 27 0.00 7.38 14.95
CA THR A 27 -0.58 8.49 14.17
C THR A 27 -2.06 8.70 14.48
N THR A 28 -2.82 7.62 14.66
CA THR A 28 -4.26 7.67 14.97
C THR A 28 -4.51 8.20 16.37
N ILE A 29 -3.74 7.76 17.38
CA ILE A 29 -3.86 8.22 18.77
C ILE A 29 -3.43 9.69 18.92
N ASN A 30 -2.40 10.10 18.19
CA ASN A 30 -1.84 11.45 18.25
C ASN A 30 -2.63 12.47 17.43
N GLY A 31 -3.54 12.03 16.56
CA GLY A 31 -4.24 12.92 15.62
C GLY A 31 -3.34 13.50 14.53
N ASP A 32 -2.18 12.89 14.31
CA ASP A 32 -1.21 13.31 13.30
C ASP A 32 -1.75 13.09 11.88
N HIS A 33 -1.19 13.82 10.91
CA HIS A 33 -1.52 13.57 9.50
C HIS A 33 -1.18 12.12 9.13
N ARG A 34 -2.09 11.45 8.42
CA ARG A 34 -1.83 10.10 7.90
C ARG A 34 -0.70 10.19 6.89
N ILE A 35 0.49 9.74 7.27
CA ILE A 35 1.62 9.62 6.34
C ILE A 35 1.32 8.43 5.43
N ASN A 36 1.52 8.63 4.13
CA ASN A 36 1.39 7.58 3.12
C ASN A 36 2.24 6.37 3.52
N ASN A 37 1.62 5.21 3.64
CA ASN A 37 2.31 3.97 3.95
C ASN A 37 3.26 3.65 2.80
N ILE A 38 4.58 3.73 3.05
CA ILE A 38 5.60 3.44 2.03
C ILE A 38 5.37 2.06 1.39
N CYS A 39 4.93 1.07 2.19
CA CYS A 39 4.58 -0.25 1.68
C CYS A 39 3.39 -0.20 0.71
N GLU A 40 2.37 0.62 0.99
CA GLU A 40 1.21 0.76 0.10
C GLU A 40 1.59 1.42 -1.22
N SER A 41 2.37 2.51 -1.16
CA SER A 41 2.89 3.18 -2.35
C SER A 41 3.77 2.25 -3.20
N TRP A 42 4.66 1.49 -2.55
CA TRP A 42 5.50 0.51 -3.22
C TRP A 42 4.67 -0.62 -3.84
N ASN A 43 3.72 -1.20 -3.09
CA ASN A 43 2.83 -2.26 -3.58
C ASN A 43 1.99 -1.78 -4.77
N ASN A 44 1.46 -0.56 -4.72
CA ASN A 44 0.70 0.02 -5.82
C ASN A 44 1.57 0.15 -7.08
N ARG A 45 2.76 0.76 -6.95
CA ARG A 45 3.72 0.87 -8.06
C ARG A 45 4.10 -0.50 -8.61
N PHE A 46 4.43 -1.45 -7.74
CA PHE A 46 4.85 -2.79 -8.15
C PHE A 46 3.72 -3.55 -8.84
N THR A 47 2.47 -3.38 -8.41
CA THR A 47 1.29 -3.95 -9.09
C THR A 47 1.18 -3.44 -10.52
N HIS A 48 1.38 -2.14 -10.75
CA HIS A 48 1.41 -1.57 -12.10
C HIS A 48 2.60 -2.10 -12.93
N LEU A 49 3.77 -2.25 -12.33
CA LEU A 49 4.96 -2.80 -13.00
C LEU A 49 4.74 -4.27 -13.41
N VAL A 50 4.13 -5.07 -12.54
CA VAL A 50 3.80 -6.47 -12.82
C VAL A 50 2.75 -6.55 -13.93
N GLY A 51 1.66 -5.78 -13.83
CA GLY A 51 0.62 -5.69 -14.86
C GLY A 51 -0.24 -6.96 -15.01
N HIS A 52 -0.20 -7.86 -14.02
CA HIS A 52 -0.95 -9.12 -14.01
C HIS A 52 -1.57 -9.36 -12.64
N ILE A 53 -2.83 -9.80 -12.62
CA ILE A 53 -3.56 -10.14 -11.38
C ILE A 53 -3.03 -11.46 -10.78
N HIS A 54 -2.69 -12.43 -11.63
CA HIS A 54 -2.17 -13.74 -11.23
C HIS A 54 -0.91 -14.10 -12.03
N PRO A 55 0.25 -13.49 -11.73
CA PRO A 55 1.49 -13.81 -12.42
C PRO A 55 1.97 -15.22 -12.06
N THR A 56 2.57 -15.91 -13.03
CA THR A 56 3.34 -17.12 -12.73
C THR A 56 4.60 -16.75 -11.94
N ILE A 57 5.20 -17.73 -11.26
CA ILE A 57 6.44 -17.50 -10.50
C ILE A 57 7.56 -16.91 -11.37
N TRP A 58 7.65 -17.33 -12.63
CA TRP A 58 8.63 -16.81 -13.59
C TRP A 58 8.39 -15.34 -13.95
N ILE A 59 7.13 -14.96 -14.16
CA ILE A 59 6.77 -13.56 -14.41
C ILE A 59 7.12 -12.72 -13.18
N LEU A 60 6.79 -13.20 -11.98
CA LEU A 60 7.09 -12.50 -10.73
C LEU A 60 8.60 -12.26 -10.56
N ILE A 61 9.43 -13.31 -10.72
CA ILE A 61 10.89 -13.20 -10.60
C ILE A 61 11.44 -12.18 -11.61
N ARG A 62 10.95 -12.21 -12.85
CA ARG A 62 11.38 -11.25 -13.89
C ARG A 62 11.04 -9.81 -13.49
N LYS A 63 9.82 -9.58 -12.98
CA LYS A 63 9.35 -8.26 -12.58
C LYS A 63 10.10 -7.73 -11.35
N MET A 64 10.43 -8.58 -10.38
CA MET A 64 11.29 -8.22 -9.24
C MET A 64 12.66 -7.69 -9.69
N ARG A 65 13.29 -8.33 -10.68
CA ARG A 65 14.57 -7.84 -11.23
C ARG A 65 14.45 -6.46 -11.87
N LEU A 66 13.36 -6.21 -12.60
CA LEU A 66 13.10 -4.90 -13.21
C LEU A 66 12.90 -3.80 -12.16
N GLU A 67 12.20 -4.11 -11.06
CA GLU A 67 12.02 -3.17 -9.94
C GLU A 67 13.37 -2.74 -9.34
N VAL A 68 14.30 -3.69 -9.14
CA VAL A 68 15.65 -3.39 -8.63
C VAL A 68 16.44 -2.52 -9.61
N VAL A 69 16.33 -2.78 -10.92
CA VAL A 69 16.99 -1.96 -11.95
C VAL A 69 16.42 -0.54 -11.96
N ALA A 70 15.11 -0.39 -11.87
CA ALA A 70 14.46 0.92 -11.83
C ALA A 70 14.87 1.73 -10.59
N ASP A 71 15.01 1.08 -9.44
CA ASP A 71 15.46 1.71 -8.20
C ASP A 71 16.91 2.19 -8.30
N ARG A 72 17.81 1.34 -8.83
CA ARG A 72 19.21 1.70 -9.10
C ARG A 72 19.34 2.86 -10.09
N ALA A 73 18.50 2.89 -11.13
CA ALA A 73 18.52 3.96 -12.11
C ALA A 73 18.15 5.31 -11.47
N LYS A 74 17.18 5.34 -10.53
CA LYS A 74 16.85 6.57 -9.79
C LYS A 74 18.01 7.03 -8.92
N LEU A 75 18.61 6.09 -8.16
CA LEU A 75 19.76 6.41 -7.32
C LEU A 75 20.94 6.99 -8.10
N ALA A 76 21.18 6.50 -9.33
CA ALA A 76 22.24 7.00 -10.20
C ALA A 76 21.94 8.37 -10.83
N ILE A 77 20.67 8.79 -10.90
CA ILE A 77 20.27 10.13 -11.35
C ILE A 77 20.40 11.14 -10.22
N ASP A 78 20.13 10.71 -8.98
CA ASP A 78 20.17 11.56 -7.79
C ASP A 78 21.60 11.75 -7.22
N SER A 79 22.59 10.99 -7.70
CA SER A 79 24.02 11.07 -7.32
C SER A 79 24.85 11.92 -8.27
#